data_AF-A0A8S1JZT4-F1
#
_entry.id   AF-A0A8S1JZT4-F1
#
_cell.length_a   1.000
_cell.length_b   1.000
_cell.length_c   1.000
_cell.angle_alpha   90.00
_cell.angle_beta   90.00
_cell.angle_gamma   90.00
#
_symmetry.space_group_name_H-M   'P 1'
#
loop_
_entity.id
_entity.type
_entity.pdbx_description
1 polymer ?
#
loop_
_entity_poly.entity_id
_entity_poly.type
_entity_poly.pdbx_seq_one_letter_code
_entity_poly.pdbx_strand_id
1 'polypeptide(L)'
;MEDQKARKIQKAWRSFTNRKIFQYYKDIILFKCKGNPARLLKAINPNEAQLLDAACKSHIRFRLGGEQFPPIIYYKIYSHGGIVDLNAFAPRDYSSLQRDPVPHEKVAYSEYKKNQQKYDNQGWYLRLDNNGWRPISNKQMIKADFVELYTANKIRYYHHKKDKREEKVNKKTRLNKLKWAQSIQKQKEGTQQLKQEQQQQDFFTQTKQYLEMDDDQFDKEVQNLIDWSENLDYDKYMAEWFQLSTSNASENYVVQQIHQTKIDSVFKGT
;
A
#
# COMPACT_ATOMS: atom_id res chain seq x y z
N MET A 1 32.01 5.58 -36.09
CA MET A 1 31.98 6.65 -35.04
C MET A 1 30.65 7.39 -35.00
N GLU A 2 30.02 7.68 -36.13
CA GLU A 2 28.76 8.42 -36.22
C GLU A 2 27.58 7.70 -35.53
N ASP A 3 27.49 6.38 -35.68
CA ASP A 3 26.50 5.54 -34.98
C ASP A 3 26.55 5.65 -33.45
N GLN A 4 27.73 5.82 -32.87
CA GLN A 4 27.86 6.00 -31.42
C GLN A 4 27.34 7.38 -30.98
N LYS A 5 27.56 8.42 -31.80
CA LYS A 5 27.03 9.77 -31.53
C LYS A 5 25.51 9.79 -31.65
N ALA A 6 24.96 9.19 -32.70
CA ALA A 6 23.52 9.05 -32.90
C ALA A 6 22.85 8.28 -31.75
N ARG A 7 23.45 7.16 -31.30
CA ARG A 7 22.95 6.39 -30.14
C ARG A 7 22.95 7.19 -28.84
N LYS A 8 23.95 8.07 -28.61
CA LYS A 8 23.98 8.94 -27.43
C LYS A 8 22.81 9.93 -27.45
N ILE A 9 22.55 10.56 -28.59
CA ILE A 9 21.42 11.49 -28.77
C ILE A 9 20.09 10.76 -28.57
N GLN A 10 19.91 9.59 -29.19
CA GLN A 10 18.70 8.78 -29.03
C GLN A 10 18.48 8.33 -27.59
N LYS A 11 19.53 7.93 -26.87
CA LYS A 11 19.43 7.59 -25.44
C LYS A 11 19.03 8.79 -24.59
N ALA A 12 19.61 9.96 -24.84
CA ALA A 12 19.25 11.20 -24.15
C ALA A 12 17.78 11.56 -24.41
N TRP A 13 17.34 11.51 -25.67
CA TRP A 13 15.94 11.78 -26.04
C TRP A 13 14.96 10.78 -25.40
N ARG A 14 15.27 9.48 -25.43
CA ARG A 14 14.46 8.45 -24.77
C ARG A 14 14.41 8.66 -23.27
N SER A 15 15.52 9.01 -22.62
CA SER A 15 15.54 9.31 -21.19
C SER A 15 14.68 10.52 -20.85
N PHE A 16 14.80 11.61 -21.62
CA PHE A 16 13.98 12.81 -21.45
C PHE A 16 12.49 12.49 -21.60
N THR A 17 12.12 11.77 -22.67
CA THR A 17 10.75 11.36 -22.95
C THR A 17 10.21 10.45 -21.84
N ASN A 18 10.97 9.45 -21.41
CA ASN A 18 10.57 8.53 -20.34
C ASN A 18 10.39 9.25 -19.01
N ARG A 19 11.24 10.22 -18.67
CA ARG A 19 11.08 11.05 -17.47
C ARG A 19 9.79 11.87 -17.54
N LYS A 20 9.48 12.48 -18.69
CA LYS A 20 8.24 13.24 -18.89
C LYS A 20 6.99 12.36 -18.78
N ILE A 21 7.01 11.18 -19.41
CA ILE A 21 5.92 10.20 -19.32
C ILE A 21 5.73 9.75 -17.87
N PHE A 22 6.81 9.40 -17.16
CA PHE A 22 6.72 9.01 -15.75
C PHE A 22 6.19 10.15 -14.86
N GLN A 23 6.65 11.38 -15.08
CA GLN A 23 6.19 12.54 -14.33
C GLN A 23 4.67 12.74 -14.54
N TYR A 24 4.17 12.62 -15.77
CA TYR A 24 2.73 12.64 -16.06
C TYR A 24 1.95 11.59 -15.26
N TYR A 25 2.38 10.31 -15.31
CA TYR A 25 1.71 9.24 -14.56
C TYR A 25 1.80 9.45 -13.04
N LYS A 26 2.94 9.91 -12.54
CA LYS A 26 3.15 10.24 -11.14
C LYS A 26 2.17 11.32 -10.71
N ASP A 27 2.07 12.41 -11.46
CA ASP A 27 1.23 13.56 -11.11
C ASP A 27 -0.27 13.20 -11.12
N ILE A 28 -0.70 12.29 -12.00
CA ILE A 28 -2.08 11.76 -11.98
C ILE A 28 -2.41 11.07 -10.65
N ILE A 29 -1.48 10.28 -10.11
CA ILE A 29 -1.73 9.47 -8.91
C ILE A 29 -1.25 10.13 -7.62
N LEU A 30 -0.52 11.26 -7.67
CA LEU A 30 0.08 11.92 -6.51
C LEU A 30 -0.95 12.75 -5.74
N PHE A 31 -2.11 12.16 -5.45
CA PHE A 31 -3.05 12.69 -4.48
C PHE A 31 -2.99 11.88 -3.19
N LYS A 32 -3.19 12.56 -2.06
CA LYS A 32 -3.22 11.96 -0.71
C LYS A 32 -4.62 12.16 -0.14
N CYS A 33 -5.36 11.09 0.09
CA CYS A 33 -6.68 11.11 0.73
C CYS A 33 -7.68 12.11 0.09
N LYS A 34 -7.69 12.22 -1.24
CA LYS A 34 -8.57 13.17 -1.96
C LYS A 34 -9.54 12.44 -2.88
N GLY A 35 -10.71 13.05 -3.05
CA GLY A 35 -11.74 12.57 -3.97
C GLY A 35 -12.65 11.49 -3.38
N ASN A 36 -13.89 11.45 -3.84
CA ASN A 36 -14.85 10.43 -3.48
C ASN A 36 -14.51 9.13 -4.22
N PRO A 37 -14.31 8.00 -3.52
CA PRO A 37 -13.97 6.71 -4.13
C PRO A 37 -15.01 6.26 -5.16
N ALA A 38 -16.30 6.48 -4.92
CA ALA A 38 -17.37 6.08 -5.85
C ALA A 38 -17.29 6.89 -7.16
N ARG A 39 -17.00 8.20 -7.08
CA ARG A 39 -16.84 9.05 -8.27
C ARG A 39 -15.59 8.69 -9.08
N LEU A 40 -14.47 8.42 -8.40
CA LEU A 40 -13.24 7.98 -9.05
C LEU A 40 -13.44 6.63 -9.73
N LEU A 41 -14.08 5.69 -9.04
CA LEU A 41 -14.37 4.37 -9.60
C LEU A 41 -15.36 4.45 -10.76
N LYS A 42 -16.33 5.39 -10.74
CA LYS A 42 -17.30 5.55 -11.83
C LYS A 42 -16.62 5.81 -13.19
N ALA A 43 -15.47 6.49 -13.21
CA ALA A 43 -14.70 6.72 -14.42
C ALA A 43 -13.91 5.49 -14.90
N ILE A 44 -13.65 4.52 -14.02
CA ILE A 44 -12.84 3.32 -14.29
C ILE A 44 -13.73 2.10 -14.51
N ASN A 45 -14.61 1.82 -13.55
CA ASN A 45 -15.56 0.72 -13.55
C ASN A 45 -16.90 1.19 -12.95
N PRO A 46 -17.89 1.56 -13.78
CA PRO A 46 -19.17 2.08 -13.30
C PRO A 46 -19.99 1.05 -12.53
N ASN A 47 -19.84 -0.25 -12.81
CA ASN A 47 -20.60 -1.30 -12.14
C ASN A 47 -20.17 -1.45 -10.67
N GLU A 48 -18.86 -1.45 -10.41
CA GLU A 48 -18.34 -1.52 -9.04
C GLU A 48 -18.56 -0.21 -8.27
N ALA A 49 -18.61 0.93 -8.98
CA ALA A 49 -18.89 2.22 -8.37
C ALA A 49 -20.27 2.29 -7.70
N GLN A 50 -21.27 1.58 -8.25
CA GLN A 50 -22.61 1.51 -7.67
C GLN A 50 -22.65 0.75 -6.33
N LEU A 51 -21.69 -0.15 -6.10
CA LEU A 51 -21.59 -0.94 -4.87
C LEU A 51 -20.89 -0.18 -3.73
N LEU A 52 -20.24 0.95 -4.03
CA LEU A 52 -19.55 1.75 -3.03
C LEU A 52 -20.49 2.77 -2.39
N ASP A 53 -20.88 2.51 -1.15
CA ASP A 53 -21.64 3.44 -0.31
C ASP A 53 -20.80 4.01 0.85
N ALA A 54 -21.41 4.91 1.63
CA ALA A 54 -20.78 5.47 2.81
C ALA A 54 -20.60 4.43 3.93
N ALA A 55 -21.53 3.48 4.12
CA ALA A 55 -21.47 2.46 5.17
C ALA A 55 -20.31 1.45 4.98
N CYS A 56 -19.89 1.22 3.74
CA CYS A 56 -18.77 0.35 3.40
C CYS A 56 -17.42 0.87 3.91
N LYS A 57 -17.32 2.17 4.24
CA LYS A 57 -16.09 2.87 4.66
C LYS A 57 -14.90 2.50 3.76
N SER A 58 -15.13 2.59 2.46
CA SER A 58 -14.19 2.12 1.45
C SER A 58 -13.26 3.23 1.00
N HIS A 59 -12.04 2.88 0.64
CA HIS A 59 -11.13 3.76 -0.10
C HIS A 59 -10.44 2.97 -1.21
N ILE A 60 -10.01 3.69 -2.24
CA ILE A 60 -9.33 3.12 -3.40
C ILE A 60 -7.88 3.56 -3.34
N ARG A 61 -6.97 2.63 -3.60
CA ARG A 61 -5.55 2.94 -3.71
C ARG A 61 -5.08 2.68 -5.13
N PHE A 62 -4.27 3.59 -5.65
CA PHE A 62 -3.63 3.52 -6.95
C PHE A 62 -2.15 3.24 -6.83
N ARG A 63 -1.58 2.53 -7.82
CA ARG A 63 -0.15 2.25 -7.94
C ARG A 63 0.28 2.22 -9.39
N LEU A 64 1.52 2.62 -9.65
CA LEU A 64 2.17 2.34 -10.92
C LEU A 64 2.75 0.92 -10.88
N GLY A 65 2.59 0.18 -11.96
CA GLY A 65 3.15 -1.16 -12.14
C GLY A 65 3.27 -1.51 -13.61
N GLY A 66 3.44 -2.80 -13.89
CA GLY A 66 3.65 -3.33 -15.24
C GLY A 66 5.10 -3.77 -15.47
N GLU A 67 5.28 -4.73 -16.37
CA GLU A 67 6.59 -5.29 -16.70
C GLU A 67 7.37 -4.42 -17.70
N GLN A 68 6.66 -3.65 -18.52
CA GLN A 68 7.22 -2.81 -19.57
C GLN A 68 6.90 -1.34 -19.31
N PHE A 69 7.79 -0.46 -19.79
CA PHE A 69 7.57 0.98 -19.79
C PHE A 69 6.81 1.39 -21.07
N PRO A 70 5.81 2.30 -21.03
CA PRO A 70 5.33 3.09 -19.88
C PRO A 70 4.58 2.29 -18.80
N PRO A 71 4.62 2.74 -17.53
CA PRO A 71 3.93 2.04 -16.45
C PRO A 71 2.40 2.11 -16.62
N ILE A 72 1.73 1.05 -16.16
CA ILE A 72 0.26 0.96 -16.10
C ILE A 72 -0.20 1.34 -14.68
N ILE A 73 -1.32 2.04 -14.60
CA ILE A 73 -1.96 2.35 -13.32
C ILE A 73 -2.82 1.16 -12.90
N TYR A 74 -2.58 0.69 -11.68
CA TYR A 74 -3.36 -0.34 -11.01
C TYR A 74 -4.16 0.28 -9.87
N TYR A 75 -5.32 -0.27 -9.59
CA TYR A 75 -6.14 0.09 -8.45
C TYR A 75 -6.51 -1.13 -7.60
N LYS A 76 -6.79 -0.85 -6.33
CA LYS A 76 -7.35 -1.82 -5.38
C LYS A 76 -8.34 -1.14 -4.44
N ILE A 77 -9.47 -1.78 -4.23
CA ILE A 77 -10.53 -1.32 -3.33
C ILE A 77 -10.28 -1.94 -1.95
N TYR A 78 -10.29 -1.11 -0.93
CA TYR A 78 -10.19 -1.49 0.47
C TYR A 78 -11.47 -1.07 1.17
N SER A 79 -12.11 -1.98 1.87
CA SER A 79 -13.25 -1.71 2.74
C SER A 79 -12.83 -1.80 4.21
N HIS A 80 -13.32 -0.86 5.02
CA HIS A 80 -13.12 -0.84 6.47
C HIS A 80 -14.42 -0.96 7.26
N GLY A 81 -15.56 -1.09 6.56
CA GLY A 81 -16.85 -1.34 7.19
C GLY A 81 -16.88 -2.66 7.97
N GLY A 82 -17.94 -2.87 8.74
CA GLY A 82 -18.14 -4.03 9.62
C GLY A 82 -18.42 -5.35 8.88
N ILE A 83 -17.58 -5.72 7.92
CA ILE A 83 -17.66 -7.01 7.23
C ILE A 83 -17.02 -8.07 8.14
N VAL A 84 -17.84 -9.01 8.60
CA VAL A 84 -17.39 -10.12 9.46
C VAL A 84 -17.37 -11.40 8.64
N ASP A 85 -16.19 -11.98 8.52
CA ASP A 85 -16.01 -13.34 7.98
C ASP A 85 -16.26 -14.34 9.12
N LEU A 86 -17.42 -15.02 9.10
CA LEU A 86 -17.83 -15.96 10.15
C LEU A 86 -16.85 -17.13 10.28
N ASN A 87 -16.40 -17.66 9.15
CA ASN A 87 -15.51 -18.82 9.12
C ASN A 87 -14.07 -18.45 9.53
N ALA A 88 -13.74 -17.16 9.58
CA ALA A 88 -12.49 -16.68 10.12
C ALA A 88 -12.34 -16.92 11.63
N PHE A 89 -13.43 -16.98 12.41
CA PHE A 89 -13.36 -17.24 13.85
C PHE A 89 -13.72 -18.67 14.21
N ALA A 90 -14.57 -19.29 13.40
CA ALA A 90 -15.07 -20.65 13.56
C ALA A 90 -14.66 -21.48 12.33
N PRO A 91 -13.39 -21.91 12.24
CA PRO A 91 -12.85 -22.49 11.02
C PRO A 91 -13.31 -23.93 10.77
N ARG A 92 -14.18 -24.51 11.60
CA ARG A 92 -14.57 -25.91 11.46
C ARG A 92 -15.56 -26.07 10.32
N ASP A 93 -15.50 -27.20 9.63
CA ASP A 93 -16.56 -27.57 8.69
C ASP A 93 -17.75 -28.14 9.48
N TYR A 94 -18.74 -27.30 9.73
CA TYR A 94 -19.95 -27.68 10.47
C TYR A 94 -20.91 -28.55 9.65
N SER A 95 -20.70 -28.66 8.33
CA SER A 95 -21.58 -29.42 7.44
C SER A 95 -21.23 -30.91 7.39
N SER A 96 -19.95 -31.25 7.54
CA SER A 96 -19.47 -32.64 7.60
C SER A 96 -19.58 -33.29 8.98
N LEU A 97 -19.83 -32.50 10.02
CA LEU A 97 -20.13 -33.01 11.36
C LEU A 97 -21.51 -33.68 11.35
N GLN A 98 -21.51 -35.02 11.34
CA GLN A 98 -22.73 -35.79 11.54
C GLN A 98 -23.33 -35.39 12.91
N ARG A 99 -24.58 -34.95 12.91
CA ARG A 99 -25.32 -34.73 14.15
C ARG A 99 -25.82 -36.08 14.61
N ASP A 100 -25.40 -36.50 15.80
CA ASP A 100 -25.98 -37.67 16.41
C ASP A 100 -27.51 -37.45 16.56
N PRO A 101 -28.34 -38.45 16.23
CA PRO A 101 -29.80 -38.33 16.34
C PRO A 101 -30.29 -38.18 17.79
N VAL A 102 -29.41 -38.41 18.77
CA VAL A 102 -29.71 -38.31 20.20
C VAL A 102 -29.39 -36.89 20.68
N PRO A 103 -30.29 -36.22 21.43
CA PRO A 103 -29.98 -34.94 22.07
C PRO A 103 -28.82 -35.13 23.05
N HIS A 104 -27.62 -34.74 22.64
CA HIS A 104 -26.48 -34.72 23.56
C HIS A 104 -26.65 -33.56 24.54
N GLU A 105 -26.45 -33.85 25.84
CA GLU A 105 -26.16 -32.81 26.81
C GLU A 105 -24.94 -32.02 26.32
N LYS A 106 -24.98 -30.68 26.47
CA LYS A 106 -23.86 -29.83 26.05
C LYS A 106 -22.59 -30.32 26.73
N VAL A 107 -21.59 -30.74 25.93
CA VAL A 107 -20.29 -31.17 26.44
C VAL A 107 -19.74 -30.09 27.38
N ALA A 108 -19.39 -30.48 28.60
CA ALA A 108 -18.85 -29.54 29.59
C ALA A 108 -17.55 -28.90 29.06
N TYR A 109 -17.35 -27.61 29.34
CA TYR A 109 -16.19 -26.86 28.85
C TYR A 109 -14.84 -27.48 29.27
N SER A 110 -14.80 -28.10 30.46
CA SER A 110 -13.64 -28.84 30.98
C SER A 110 -13.26 -30.03 30.10
N GLU A 111 -14.24 -30.76 29.58
CA GLU A 111 -14.06 -31.94 28.74
C GLU A 111 -13.68 -31.57 27.31
N TYR A 112 -14.29 -30.50 26.76
CA TYR A 112 -13.85 -29.89 25.52
C TYR A 112 -12.37 -29.49 25.56
N LYS A 113 -11.91 -28.87 26.66
CA LYS A 113 -10.51 -28.45 26.81
C LYS A 113 -9.53 -29.64 26.81
N LYS A 114 -9.90 -30.75 27.47
CA LYS A 114 -9.08 -31.98 27.49
C LYS A 114 -8.95 -32.57 26.08
N ASN A 115 -10.03 -32.56 25.31
CA ASN A 115 -10.08 -33.14 23.96
C ASN A 115 -9.65 -32.19 22.84
N GLN A 116 -9.10 -31.01 23.16
CA GLN A 116 -8.77 -29.96 22.19
C GLN A 116 -7.78 -30.43 21.11
N GLN A 117 -6.85 -31.32 21.46
CA GLN A 117 -5.83 -31.84 20.54
C GLN A 117 -6.33 -33.01 19.68
N LYS A 118 -7.49 -33.58 19.99
CA LYS A 118 -8.06 -34.75 19.29
C LYS A 118 -8.74 -34.37 17.97
N TYR A 119 -9.07 -33.10 17.78
CA TYR A 119 -9.68 -32.61 16.55
C TYR A 119 -8.59 -32.31 15.53
N ASP A 120 -8.49 -33.13 14.49
CA ASP A 120 -7.64 -32.86 13.34
C ASP A 120 -8.07 -31.56 12.65
N ASN A 121 -7.09 -30.75 12.23
CA ASN A 121 -7.32 -29.50 11.51
C ASN A 121 -7.74 -29.74 10.04
N GLN A 122 -8.05 -30.98 9.66
CA GLN A 122 -8.46 -31.33 8.30
C GLN A 122 -9.86 -30.76 8.02
N GLY A 123 -10.04 -30.19 6.83
CA GLY A 123 -11.31 -29.55 6.43
C GLY A 123 -11.54 -28.17 7.05
N TRP A 124 -10.57 -27.59 7.77
CA TRP A 124 -10.74 -26.24 8.31
C TRP A 124 -10.77 -25.17 7.22
N TYR A 125 -11.54 -24.10 7.47
CA TYR A 125 -11.69 -22.94 6.61
C TYR A 125 -10.33 -22.36 6.22
N LEU A 126 -10.11 -22.28 4.91
CA LEU A 126 -8.96 -21.63 4.31
C LEU A 126 -9.42 -20.36 3.58
N ARG A 127 -8.91 -19.22 4.03
CA ARG A 127 -9.23 -17.94 3.42
C ARG A 127 -8.39 -17.69 2.17
N LEU A 128 -9.06 -17.56 1.02
CA LEU A 128 -8.47 -17.14 -0.26
C LEU A 128 -9.10 -15.81 -0.67
N ASP A 129 -8.33 -14.72 -0.59
CA ASP A 129 -8.87 -13.37 -0.83
C ASP A 129 -9.09 -13.08 -2.34
N ASN A 130 -8.33 -13.72 -3.24
CA ASN A 130 -8.29 -13.47 -4.69
C ASN A 130 -8.30 -11.98 -5.08
N ASN A 131 -7.77 -11.12 -4.20
CA ASN A 131 -7.88 -9.67 -4.29
C ASN A 131 -6.55 -9.09 -4.81
N GLY A 132 -6.32 -9.28 -6.11
CA GLY A 132 -5.17 -8.75 -6.84
C GLY A 132 -5.26 -7.24 -7.12
N TRP A 133 -4.15 -6.68 -7.60
CA TRP A 133 -4.12 -5.32 -8.16
C TRP A 133 -4.70 -5.34 -9.57
N ARG A 134 -5.69 -4.49 -9.87
CA ARG A 134 -6.40 -4.49 -11.16
C ARG A 134 -5.93 -3.33 -12.03
N PRO A 135 -5.58 -3.53 -13.31
CA PRO A 135 -5.20 -2.43 -14.19
C PRO A 135 -6.41 -1.54 -14.53
N ILE A 136 -6.19 -0.25 -14.78
CA ILE A 136 -7.21 0.71 -15.24
C ILE A 136 -7.54 0.54 -16.74
N SER A 137 -6.88 -0.35 -17.47
CA SER A 137 -7.17 -0.61 -18.88
C SER A 137 -8.50 -1.35 -19.07
N ASN A 138 -9.19 -1.06 -20.19
CA ASN A 138 -10.42 -1.77 -20.55
C ASN A 138 -10.12 -3.26 -20.76
N LYS A 139 -10.63 -4.11 -19.85
CA LYS A 139 -10.56 -5.58 -19.89
C LYS A 139 -11.22 -6.23 -21.12
N GLN A 140 -11.76 -5.43 -22.05
CA GLN A 140 -12.45 -5.93 -23.24
C GLN A 140 -11.53 -6.70 -24.20
N MET A 141 -10.21 -6.50 -24.14
CA MET A 141 -9.23 -7.14 -25.03
C MET A 141 -8.24 -8.08 -24.33
N ILE A 142 -8.00 -7.93 -23.03
CA ILE A 142 -6.99 -8.69 -22.27
C ILE A 142 -7.68 -9.54 -21.21
N LYS A 143 -7.67 -10.87 -21.39
CA LYS A 143 -8.38 -11.82 -20.50
C LYS A 143 -7.88 -11.81 -19.06
N ALA A 144 -6.58 -11.60 -18.84
CA ALA A 144 -6.00 -11.43 -17.51
C ALA A 144 -4.62 -10.78 -17.59
N ASP A 145 -4.37 -9.77 -16.75
CA ASP A 145 -3.04 -9.17 -16.60
C ASP A 145 -2.16 -10.00 -15.66
N PHE A 146 -0.85 -10.08 -15.95
CA PHE A 146 0.09 -10.88 -15.16
C PHE A 146 0.18 -10.39 -13.71
N VAL A 147 0.20 -9.07 -13.49
CA VAL A 147 0.29 -8.48 -12.14
C VAL A 147 -0.98 -8.78 -11.35
N GLU A 148 -2.15 -8.70 -12.00
CA GLU A 148 -3.43 -9.06 -11.38
C GLU A 148 -3.43 -10.51 -10.91
N LEU A 149 -3.10 -11.46 -11.79
CA LEU A 149 -3.04 -12.90 -11.47
C LEU A 149 -2.02 -13.20 -10.38
N TYR A 150 -0.80 -12.70 -10.54
CA TYR A 150 0.29 -12.95 -9.60
C TYR A 150 -0.03 -12.42 -8.21
N THR A 151 -0.67 -11.24 -8.10
CA THR A 151 -1.01 -10.65 -6.80
C THR A 151 -2.26 -11.25 -6.17
N ALA A 152 -3.22 -11.73 -6.97
CA ALA A 152 -4.40 -12.46 -6.49
C ALA A 152 -4.03 -13.84 -5.92
N ASN A 153 -3.12 -14.56 -6.58
CA ASN A 153 -2.72 -15.92 -6.19
C ASN A 153 -1.77 -15.99 -4.98
N LYS A 154 -1.42 -14.84 -4.38
CA LYS A 154 -0.57 -14.84 -3.18
C LYS A 154 -1.33 -15.41 -1.98
N ILE A 155 -0.91 -16.60 -1.54
CA ILE A 155 -1.42 -17.22 -0.32
C ILE A 155 -1.10 -16.31 0.86
N ARG A 156 -2.16 -15.79 1.49
CA ARG A 156 -2.07 -15.02 2.72
C ARG A 156 -2.34 -15.97 3.86
N TYR A 157 -1.35 -16.17 4.71
CA TYR A 157 -1.55 -16.90 5.94
C TYR A 157 -2.62 -16.19 6.78
N TYR A 158 -3.63 -16.96 7.18
CA TYR A 158 -4.67 -16.52 8.09
C TYR A 158 -4.81 -17.53 9.23
N HIS A 159 -4.88 -17.03 10.46
CA HIS A 159 -5.11 -17.86 11.64
C HIS A 159 -6.38 -17.37 12.34
N HIS A 160 -7.24 -18.29 12.77
CA HIS A 160 -8.54 -17.94 13.36
C HIS A 160 -8.41 -17.12 14.65
N LYS A 161 -7.44 -17.47 15.51
CA LYS A 161 -7.08 -16.65 16.68
C LYS A 161 -6.44 -15.33 16.27
N LYS A 162 -6.98 -14.23 16.80
CA LYS A 162 -6.49 -12.86 16.59
C LYS A 162 -5.04 -12.68 17.07
N ASP A 163 -4.72 -13.18 18.26
CA ASP A 163 -3.38 -13.01 18.87
C ASP A 163 -2.26 -13.57 17.99
N LYS A 164 -2.46 -14.75 17.38
CA LYS A 164 -1.48 -15.33 16.45
C LYS A 164 -1.31 -14.52 15.17
N ARG A 165 -2.36 -13.82 14.72
CA ARG A 165 -2.27 -12.92 13.57
C ARG A 165 -1.48 -11.67 13.93
N GLU A 166 -1.74 -11.08 15.08
CA GLU A 166 -1.01 -9.91 15.58
C GLU A 166 0.47 -10.23 15.80
N GLU A 167 0.78 -11.35 16.46
CA GLU A 167 2.16 -11.81 16.65
C GLU A 167 2.90 -11.94 15.31
N LYS A 168 2.24 -12.51 14.28
CA LYS A 168 2.83 -12.64 12.95
C LYS A 168 3.04 -11.30 12.26
N VAL A 169 2.08 -10.38 12.35
CA VAL A 169 2.21 -9.02 11.82
C VAL A 169 3.36 -8.28 12.50
N ASN A 170 3.49 -8.41 13.82
CA ASN A 170 4.56 -7.79 14.60
C ASN A 170 5.93 -8.38 14.22
N LYS A 171 6.04 -9.71 14.10
CA LYS A 171 7.27 -10.36 13.61
C LYS A 171 7.66 -9.89 12.22
N LYS A 172 6.70 -9.78 11.29
CA LYS A 172 6.95 -9.29 9.94
C LYS A 172 7.39 -7.83 9.94
N THR A 173 6.76 -6.99 10.76
CA THR A 173 7.10 -5.57 10.89
C THR A 173 8.51 -5.41 11.45
N ARG A 174 8.86 -6.15 12.51
CA ARG A 174 10.22 -6.18 13.08
C ARG A 174 11.27 -6.64 12.07
N LEU A 175 10.98 -7.69 11.30
CA LEU A 175 11.88 -8.18 10.25
C LEU A 175 12.11 -7.11 9.17
N ASN A 176 11.06 -6.41 8.75
CA ASN A 176 11.18 -5.35 7.75
C ASN A 176 11.98 -4.16 8.28
N LYS A 177 11.79 -3.77 9.55
CA LYS A 177 12.60 -2.75 10.23
C LYS A 177 14.08 -3.12 10.22
N LEU A 178 14.41 -4.36 10.59
CA LEU A 178 15.80 -4.85 10.58
C LEU A 178 16.39 -4.84 9.16
N LYS A 179 15.65 -5.32 8.16
CA LYS A 179 16.09 -5.29 6.75
C LYS A 179 16.33 -3.86 6.25
N TRP A 180 15.47 -2.94 6.65
CA TRP A 180 15.60 -1.53 6.30
C TRP A 180 16.86 -0.91 6.95
N ALA A 181 17.07 -1.13 8.25
CA ALA A 181 18.28 -0.70 8.94
C ALA A 181 19.56 -1.27 8.31
N GLN A 182 19.58 -2.56 7.97
CA GLN A 182 20.68 -3.18 7.24
C GLN A 182 20.92 -2.55 5.86
N SER A 183 19.85 -2.19 5.14
CA SER A 183 19.99 -1.54 3.83
C SER A 183 20.59 -0.14 3.94
N ILE A 184 20.24 0.60 5.00
CA ILE A 184 20.82 1.92 5.29
C ILE A 184 22.31 1.78 5.64
N GLN A 185 22.68 0.80 6.47
CA GLN A 185 24.08 0.53 6.81
C GLN A 185 24.90 0.19 5.57
N LYS A 186 24.41 -0.72 4.71
CA LYS A 186 25.09 -1.05 3.44
C LYS A 186 25.25 0.16 2.52
N GLN A 187 24.26 1.06 2.46
CA GLN A 187 24.39 2.30 1.70
C GLN A 187 25.45 3.23 2.29
N LYS A 188 25.53 3.35 3.62
CA LYS A 188 26.58 4.12 4.31
C LYS A 188 27.97 3.53 4.05
N GLU A 189 28.13 2.22 4.16
CA GLU A 189 29.37 1.49 3.92
C GLU A 189 29.83 1.62 2.46
N GLY A 190 28.92 1.47 1.48
CA GLY A 190 29.25 1.69 0.07
C GLY A 190 29.65 3.14 -0.24
N THR A 191 29.02 4.10 0.44
CA THR A 191 29.42 5.53 0.36
C THR A 191 30.77 5.76 1.04
N GLN A 192 31.07 5.07 2.13
CA GLN A 192 32.37 5.12 2.80
C GLN A 192 33.48 4.45 2.00
N GLN A 193 33.21 3.36 1.28
CA GLN A 193 34.18 2.70 0.38
C GLN A 193 34.50 3.59 -0.84
N LEU A 194 33.49 4.25 -1.43
CA LEU A 194 33.70 5.27 -2.47
C LEU A 194 34.53 6.46 -1.94
N LYS A 195 34.35 6.82 -0.67
CA LYS A 195 35.17 7.85 -0.01
C LYS A 195 36.56 7.36 0.37
N GLN A 196 36.76 6.07 0.68
CA GLN A 196 38.06 5.46 1.00
C GLN A 196 39.02 5.49 -0.20
N GLU A 197 38.51 5.43 -1.43
CA GLU A 197 39.30 5.63 -2.65
C GLU A 197 39.69 7.11 -2.89
N GLN A 198 39.09 8.08 -2.17
CA GLN A 198 39.38 9.53 -2.24
C GLN A 198 40.06 10.08 -0.97
N GLN A 199 40.40 9.23 0.01
CA GLN A 199 40.48 9.65 1.43
C GLN A 199 41.82 10.07 2.01
N GLN A 200 42.89 10.26 1.24
CA GLN A 200 44.09 10.90 1.81
C GLN A 200 44.11 12.43 1.65
N GLN A 201 43.29 13.01 0.77
CA GLN A 201 43.16 14.46 0.65
C GLN A 201 41.86 15.02 1.24
N ASP A 202 40.72 14.33 1.11
CA ASP A 202 39.40 14.91 1.45
C ASP A 202 39.02 14.92 2.94
N PHE A 203 39.66 14.09 3.79
CA PHE A 203 39.35 14.09 5.23
C PHE A 203 39.82 15.37 5.91
N PHE A 204 40.98 15.91 5.50
CA PHE A 204 41.52 17.15 6.05
C PHE A 204 40.74 18.38 5.56
N THR A 205 40.28 18.38 4.30
CA THR A 205 39.48 19.46 3.70
C THR A 205 38.08 19.55 4.29
N GLN A 206 37.37 18.42 4.46
CA GLN A 206 36.05 18.42 5.11
C GLN A 206 36.13 18.87 6.57
N THR A 207 37.13 18.39 7.31
CA THR A 207 37.28 18.75 8.73
C THR A 207 37.68 20.22 8.89
N LYS A 208 38.53 20.76 8.00
CA LYS A 208 38.80 22.21 7.93
C LYS A 208 37.56 23.02 7.59
N GLN A 209 36.75 22.57 6.63
CA GLN A 209 35.54 23.28 6.23
C GLN A 209 34.54 23.42 7.40
N TYR A 210 34.37 22.39 8.23
CA TYR A 210 33.54 22.49 9.44
C TYR A 210 34.17 23.35 10.54
N LEU A 211 35.50 23.41 10.63
CA LEU A 211 36.22 24.27 11.60
C LEU A 211 36.29 25.74 11.16
N GLU A 212 36.21 26.03 9.86
CA GLU A 212 36.28 27.37 9.26
C GLU A 212 34.88 27.98 9.01
N MET A 213 33.81 27.21 9.25
CA MET A 213 32.42 27.67 9.18
C MET A 213 32.06 28.53 10.40
N ASP A 214 31.20 29.52 10.18
CA ASP A 214 30.61 30.32 11.27
C ASP A 214 29.70 29.45 12.15
N ASP A 215 29.65 29.76 13.45
CA ASP A 215 28.95 28.96 14.47
C ASP A 215 27.46 28.79 14.11
N ASP A 216 26.82 29.85 13.59
CA ASP A 216 25.41 29.83 13.13
C ASP A 216 25.18 28.90 11.92
N GLN A 217 26.20 28.70 11.09
CA GLN A 217 26.13 27.85 9.91
C GLN A 217 26.45 26.40 10.26
N PHE A 218 27.40 26.20 11.17
CA PHE A 218 27.69 24.90 11.77
C PHE A 218 26.48 24.36 12.53
N ASP A 219 25.84 25.16 13.36
CA ASP A 219 24.64 24.77 14.11
C ASP A 219 23.48 24.43 13.17
N LYS A 220 23.31 25.12 12.04
CA LYS A 220 22.32 24.75 11.01
C LYS A 220 22.64 23.41 10.35
N GLU A 221 23.90 23.13 10.04
CA GLU A 221 24.28 21.85 9.46
C GLU A 221 24.16 20.70 10.47
N VAL A 222 24.53 20.92 11.73
CA VAL A 222 24.32 19.99 12.83
C VAL A 222 22.82 19.75 13.05
N GLN A 223 22.00 20.80 13.08
CA GLN A 223 20.55 20.70 13.19
C GLN A 223 19.96 19.95 12.00
N ASN A 224 20.43 20.22 10.77
CA ASN A 224 20.04 19.44 9.59
C ASN A 224 20.43 17.97 9.73
N LEU A 225 21.60 17.66 10.30
CA LEU A 225 22.06 16.28 10.48
C LEU A 225 21.26 15.53 11.55
N ILE A 226 20.93 16.24 12.65
CA ILE A 226 20.03 15.77 13.70
C ILE A 226 18.64 15.54 13.11
N ASP A 227 18.06 16.51 12.40
CA ASP A 227 16.80 16.40 11.69
C ASP A 227 16.80 15.22 10.70
N TRP A 228 17.91 14.98 9.98
CA TRP A 228 18.06 13.83 9.09
C TRP A 228 18.06 12.50 9.84
N SER A 229 18.68 12.44 11.00
CA SER A 229 18.72 11.25 11.85
C SER A 229 17.38 10.97 12.54
N GLU A 230 16.67 12.03 12.94
CA GLU A 230 15.37 11.98 13.60
C GLU A 230 14.23 11.72 12.60
N ASN A 231 14.33 12.21 11.37
CA ASN A 231 13.35 11.96 10.31
C ASN A 231 13.47 10.56 9.68
N LEU A 232 14.47 9.76 10.06
CA LEU A 232 14.61 8.37 9.63
C LEU A 232 13.70 7.43 10.46
N ASP A 233 12.43 7.78 10.57
CA ASP A 233 11.42 6.95 11.22
C ASP A 233 10.76 6.01 10.20
N TYR A 234 11.06 4.72 10.32
CA TYR A 234 10.43 3.67 9.51
C TYR A 234 8.90 3.70 9.60
N ASP A 235 8.35 3.91 10.79
CA ASP A 235 6.91 3.82 11.04
C ASP A 235 6.20 5.00 10.38
N LYS A 236 6.72 6.22 10.57
CA LYS A 236 6.25 7.42 9.85
C LYS A 236 6.36 7.27 8.34
N TYR A 237 7.52 6.82 7.84
CA TYR A 237 7.72 6.56 6.41
C TYR A 237 6.70 5.56 5.86
N MET A 238 6.46 4.45 6.57
CA MET A 238 5.49 3.46 6.14
C MET A 238 4.07 4.02 6.19
N ALA A 239 3.70 4.77 7.23
CA ALA A 239 2.38 5.40 7.32
C ALA A 239 2.12 6.34 6.14
N GLU A 240 3.07 7.22 5.82
CA GLU A 240 2.98 8.10 4.65
C GLU A 240 2.93 7.31 3.34
N TRP A 241 3.76 6.26 3.22
CA TRP A 241 3.78 5.38 2.06
C TRP A 241 2.44 4.69 1.83
N PHE A 242 1.70 4.34 2.88
CA PHE A 242 0.37 3.75 2.77
C PHE A 242 -0.70 4.76 2.33
N GLN A 243 -0.52 6.05 2.65
CA GLN A 243 -1.43 7.15 2.30
C GLN A 243 -1.19 7.74 0.90
N LEU A 244 -0.03 7.46 0.29
CA LEU A 244 0.22 7.90 -1.09
C LEU A 244 -0.74 7.22 -2.07
N SER A 245 -1.30 8.04 -2.98
CA SER A 245 -2.17 7.61 -4.08
C SER A 245 -3.46 6.93 -3.60
N THR A 246 -3.99 7.37 -2.46
CA THR A 246 -5.27 6.89 -1.91
C THR A 246 -6.38 7.92 -2.11
N SER A 247 -7.58 7.45 -2.43
CA SER A 247 -8.80 8.26 -2.34
C SER A 247 -9.09 8.62 -0.89
N ASN A 248 -10.00 9.58 -0.67
CA ASN A 248 -10.57 9.74 0.66
C ASN A 248 -11.44 8.51 1.02
N ALA A 249 -11.72 8.32 2.31
CA ALA A 249 -12.68 7.32 2.76
C ALA A 249 -14.10 7.71 2.32
N SER A 250 -14.93 6.72 1.96
CA SER A 250 -16.31 6.98 1.49
C SER A 250 -17.17 7.69 2.54
N GLU A 251 -16.93 7.44 3.83
CA GLU A 251 -17.65 8.05 4.95
C GLU A 251 -17.36 9.55 5.14
N ASN A 252 -16.19 10.03 4.70
CA ASN A 252 -15.80 11.43 4.84
C ASN A 252 -16.45 12.33 3.78
N TYR A 253 -17.20 11.75 2.84
CA TYR A 253 -17.85 12.50 1.79
C TYR A 253 -19.22 13.01 2.27
N VAL A 254 -19.29 14.29 2.60
CA VAL A 254 -20.55 14.99 2.84
C VAL A 254 -21.11 15.46 1.50
N VAL A 255 -22.31 15.00 1.16
CA VAL A 255 -23.06 15.56 0.02
C VAL A 255 -23.40 16.99 0.38
N GLN A 256 -22.78 17.98 -0.27
CA GLN A 256 -23.24 19.36 -0.17
C GLN A 256 -24.66 19.39 -0.74
N GLN A 257 -25.64 19.68 0.12
CA GLN A 257 -26.99 19.94 -0.32
C GLN A 257 -26.95 21.15 -1.23
N ILE A 258 -27.39 20.99 -2.47
CA ILE A 258 -27.64 22.12 -3.35
C ILE A 258 -28.79 22.87 -2.70
N HIS A 259 -28.52 23.96 -2.00
CA HIS A 259 -29.58 24.85 -1.53
C HIS A 259 -30.36 25.31 -2.78
N GLN A 260 -31.62 24.88 -2.88
CA GLN A 260 -32.55 25.21 -3.98
C GLN A 260 -32.83 26.71 -4.13
N THR A 261 -32.28 27.56 -3.25
CA THR A 261 -32.57 29.00 -3.15
C THR A 261 -32.08 29.87 -4.30
N LYS A 262 -31.55 29.31 -5.40
CA LYS A 262 -31.14 30.08 -6.59
C LYS A 262 -31.91 29.76 -7.89
N ILE A 263 -32.88 28.84 -7.86
CA ILE A 263 -33.65 28.52 -9.09
C ILE A 263 -34.95 29.34 -9.16
N ASP A 264 -35.52 29.74 -8.02
CA ASP A 264 -36.82 30.43 -7.99
C ASP A 264 -36.75 31.92 -8.38
N SER A 265 -35.56 32.53 -8.43
CA SER A 265 -35.41 33.94 -8.86
C SER A 265 -35.30 34.11 -10.38
N VAL A 266 -35.19 33.01 -11.14
CA VAL A 266 -35.11 33.05 -12.62
C VAL A 266 -36.48 32.85 -13.27
N PHE A 267 -37.45 32.26 -12.56
CA PHE A 267 -38.78 31.94 -13.10
C PHE A 267 -39.93 32.84 -12.60
N LYS A 268 -39.66 33.86 -11.79
CA LYS A 268 -40.66 34.85 -11.33
C LYS A 268 -40.57 36.21 -12.05
N GLY A 269 -40.08 36.22 -13.28
CA GLY A 269 -39.94 37.42 -14.11
C GLY A 269 -40.58 37.26 -15.47
N THR A 270 -41.89 37.00 -15.52
CA THR A 270 -42.78 37.20 -16.67
C THR A 270 -44.15 37.58 -16.15
#